data_AF-A0A2J6HHS6-F1
#
_entry.id   AF-A0A2J6HHS6-F1
#
_cell.length_a   1.000
_cell.length_b   1.000
_cell.length_c   1.000
_cell.angle_alpha   90.00
_cell.angle_beta   90.00
_cell.angle_gamma   90.00
#
_symmetry.space_group_name_H-M   'P 1'
#
loop_
_entity.id
_entity.type
_entity.pdbx_description
1 polymer ?
#
loop_
_entity_poly.entity_id
_entity_poly.type
_entity_poly.pdbx_seq_one_letter_code
_entity_poly.pdbx_strand_id
1 'polypeptide(L)'
;MKTLIAIIALVVLPFYSMSINDPVIENEVRTEIKYSEDLRNNNIEGDVLVQFTVSKDGYVYVDQINSNDATLKNYVSSKLSSMVFEESDNERQYSMKFIFRLL
;
A
#
# COMPACT_ATOMS: atom_id res chain seq x y z
N MET A 1 -35.18 22.26 -19.96
CA MET A 1 -34.74 21.94 -18.59
C MET A 1 -35.30 20.58 -18.21
N LYS A 2 -34.44 19.57 -18.10
CA LYS A 2 -34.77 18.26 -17.51
C LYS A 2 -33.69 17.98 -16.48
N THR A 3 -34.04 18.14 -15.21
CA THR A 3 -33.17 17.85 -14.09
C THR A 3 -33.05 16.33 -13.99
N LEU A 4 -31.86 15.79 -14.25
CA LEU A 4 -31.56 14.38 -14.00
C LEU A 4 -31.03 14.27 -12.58
N ILE A 5 -31.81 13.65 -11.69
CA ILE A 5 -31.38 13.32 -10.33
C ILE A 5 -30.48 12.08 -10.47
N ALA A 6 -29.16 12.28 -10.39
CA ALA A 6 -28.23 11.17 -10.24
C ALA A 6 -28.37 10.64 -8.80
N ILE A 7 -28.96 9.46 -8.68
CA ILE A 7 -29.00 8.67 -7.46
C ILE A 7 -27.55 8.26 -7.17
N ILE A 8 -26.91 8.94 -6.22
CA ILE A 8 -25.62 8.49 -5.67
C ILE A 8 -25.96 7.26 -4.82
N ALA A 9 -25.77 6.08 -5.39
CA ALA A 9 -25.77 4.84 -4.62
C ALA A 9 -24.57 4.91 -3.66
N LEU A 10 -24.86 5.22 -2.41
CA LEU A 10 -23.93 5.12 -1.30
C LEU A 10 -23.63 3.63 -1.10
N VAL A 11 -22.59 3.13 -1.78
CA VAL A 11 -22.06 1.79 -1.49
C VAL A 11 -21.40 1.88 -0.14
N VAL A 12 -22.14 1.49 0.90
CA VAL A 12 -21.61 1.25 2.23
C VAL A 12 -20.72 0.02 2.09
N LEU A 13 -19.43 0.23 1.81
CA LEU A 13 -18.48 -0.87 1.85
C LEU A 13 -18.49 -1.41 3.29
N PRO A 14 -18.67 -2.73 3.48
CA PRO A 14 -18.55 -3.32 4.80
C PRO A 14 -17.16 -2.95 5.31
N PHE A 15 -17.12 -2.34 6.49
CA PHE A 15 -15.88 -2.14 7.23
C PHE A 15 -15.28 -3.52 7.45
N TYR A 16 -14.40 -3.95 6.54
CA TYR A 16 -13.53 -5.08 6.80
C TYR A 16 -12.79 -4.73 8.09
N SER A 17 -12.96 -5.64 9.04
CA SER A 17 -12.32 -5.69 10.34
C SER A 17 -10.99 -4.93 10.33
N MET A 18 -10.83 -3.93 11.20
CA MET A 18 -9.51 -3.37 11.49
C MET A 18 -8.58 -4.53 11.82
N SER A 19 -7.74 -4.91 10.84
CA SER A 19 -6.76 -5.96 10.95
C SER A 19 -5.70 -5.45 11.91
N ILE A 20 -5.53 -6.12 13.05
CA ILE A 20 -4.29 -6.02 13.81
C ILE A 20 -3.21 -6.50 12.84
N ASN A 21 -2.37 -5.59 12.33
CA ASN A 21 -1.34 -5.92 11.35
C ASN A 21 -0.62 -7.20 11.80
N ASP A 22 -0.59 -8.21 10.94
CA ASP A 22 0.27 -9.37 11.14
C ASP A 22 1.72 -8.86 11.24
N PRO A 23 2.39 -9.01 12.41
CA PRO A 23 3.72 -8.44 12.62
C PRO A 23 4.78 -9.08 11.73
N VAL A 24 4.56 -10.30 11.24
CA VAL A 24 5.49 -10.99 10.32
C VAL A 24 5.47 -10.27 8.98
N ILE A 25 4.28 -10.10 8.40
CA ILE A 25 4.08 -9.40 7.11
C ILE A 25 4.57 -7.96 7.22
N GLU A 26 4.20 -7.23 8.28
CA GLU A 26 4.65 -5.85 8.45
C GLU A 26 6.18 -5.77 8.52
N ASN A 27 6.82 -6.65 9.28
CA ASN A 27 8.28 -6.66 9.42
C ASN A 27 9.00 -7.02 8.11
N GLU A 28 8.48 -7.99 7.35
CA GLU A 28 9.03 -8.38 6.06
C GLU A 28 8.92 -7.23 5.04
N VAL A 29 7.75 -6.59 4.94
CA VAL A 29 7.56 -5.42 4.06
C VAL A 29 8.52 -4.28 4.44
N ARG A 30 8.71 -4.00 5.74
CA ARG A 30 9.68 -2.99 6.21
C ARG A 30 11.13 -3.36 5.89
N THR A 31 11.43 -4.65 5.86
CA THR A 31 12.78 -5.15 5.56
C THR A 31 13.11 -5.01 4.09
N GLU A 32 12.12 -5.20 3.21
CA GLU A 32 12.29 -5.11 1.76
C GLU A 32 12.21 -3.68 1.22
N ILE A 33 11.35 -2.83 1.81
CA ILE A 33 11.14 -1.45 1.36
C ILE A 33 11.98 -0.50 2.21
N LYS A 34 13.24 -0.36 1.80
CA LYS A 34 14.23 0.54 2.41
C LYS A 34 14.57 1.71 1.49
N TYR A 35 15.23 2.73 2.03
CA TYR A 35 15.76 3.84 1.24
C TYR A 35 16.98 3.40 0.43
N SER A 36 16.76 3.05 -0.84
CA SER A 36 17.78 2.49 -1.75
C SER A 36 18.85 3.51 -2.15
N GLU A 37 20.00 3.00 -2.61
CA GLU A 37 21.10 3.85 -3.10
C GLU A 37 20.67 4.73 -4.28
N ASP A 38 19.88 4.21 -5.21
CA ASP A 38 19.37 4.99 -6.34
C ASP A 38 18.54 6.20 -5.89
N LEU A 39 17.64 6.01 -4.93
CA LEU A 39 16.83 7.10 -4.39
C LEU A 39 17.73 8.12 -3.66
N ARG A 40 18.75 7.65 -2.92
CA ARG A 40 19.73 8.52 -2.23
C ARG A 40 20.57 9.33 -3.20
N ASN A 41 21.14 8.67 -4.21
CA ASN A 41 22.01 9.29 -5.21
C ASN A 41 21.27 10.36 -6.03
N ASN A 42 19.96 10.21 -6.18
CA ASN A 42 19.09 11.17 -6.86
C ASN A 42 18.41 12.18 -5.90
N ASN A 43 18.76 12.18 -4.61
CA ASN A 43 18.18 13.05 -3.58
C ASN A 43 16.64 12.99 -3.52
N ILE A 44 16.06 11.81 -3.72
CA ILE A 44 14.60 11.61 -3.70
C ILE A 44 14.14 11.34 -2.27
N GLU A 45 13.41 12.31 -1.72
CA GLU A 45 12.88 12.27 -0.35
C GLU A 45 11.37 12.41 -0.34
N GLY A 46 10.74 11.92 0.73
CA GLY A 46 9.30 12.10 0.91
C GLY A 46 8.65 11.00 1.73
N ASP A 47 7.33 11.09 1.80
CA ASP A 47 6.50 10.14 2.52
C ASP A 47 5.64 9.36 1.52
N VAL A 48 5.45 8.08 1.80
CA VAL A 48 4.50 7.23 1.07
C VAL A 48 3.54 6.62 2.08
N LEU A 49 2.25 6.87 1.87
CA LEU A 49 1.15 6.21 2.56
C LEU A 49 0.55 5.19 1.61
N VAL A 50 0.48 3.93 2.02
CA VAL A 50 -0.02 2.84 1.17
C VAL A 50 -0.97 1.95 1.95
N GLN A 51 -2.04 1.56 1.28
CA GLN A 51 -2.94 0.48 1.66
C GLN A 51 -2.82 -0.63 0.64
N PHE A 52 -2.66 -1.86 1.11
CA PHE A 52 -2.55 -3.04 0.25
C PHE A 52 -3.21 -4.24 0.89
N THR A 53 -3.63 -5.19 0.06
CA THR A 53 -4.23 -6.45 0.46
C THR A 53 -3.28 -7.59 0.13
N VAL A 54 -3.05 -8.48 1.09
CA VAL A 54 -2.46 -9.80 0.86
C VAL A 54 -3.61 -10.77 0.67
N SER A 55 -3.70 -11.38 -0.52
CA SER A 55 -4.74 -12.35 -0.84
C SER A 55 -4.48 -13.71 -0.19
N LYS A 56 -5.46 -14.61 -0.26
CA LYS A 56 -5.36 -15.97 0.32
C LYS A 56 -4.22 -16.81 -0.25
N ASP A 57 -3.89 -16.58 -1.52
CA ASP A 57 -2.79 -17.20 -2.26
C ASP A 57 -1.47 -16.42 -2.12
N GLY A 58 -1.39 -15.44 -1.21
CA GLY A 58 -0.16 -14.78 -0.82
C GLY A 58 0.27 -13.61 -1.72
N TYR A 59 -0.44 -13.34 -2.82
CA TYR A 59 -0.12 -12.19 -3.68
C TYR A 59 -0.53 -10.86 -3.06
N VAL A 60 0.19 -9.81 -3.44
CA VAL A 60 -0.02 -8.46 -2.93
C VAL A 60 -0.67 -7.56 -3.97
N TYR A 61 -1.79 -6.95 -3.59
CA TYR A 61 -2.51 -5.97 -4.39
C TYR A 61 -2.48 -4.61 -3.71
N VAL A 62 -1.98 -3.58 -4.40
CA VAL A 62 -1.99 -2.21 -3.88
C VAL A 62 -3.38 -1.61 -4.09
N ASP A 63 -4.09 -1.35 -3.00
CA ASP A 63 -5.45 -0.81 -3.01
C ASP A 63 -5.42 0.71 -3.21
N GLN A 64 -4.57 1.40 -2.44
CA GLN A 64 -4.42 2.85 -2.48
C GLN A 64 -2.98 3.24 -2.18
N ILE A 65 -2.46 4.24 -2.88
CA ILE A 65 -1.12 4.77 -2.61
C ILE A 65 -1.07 6.28 -2.83
N ASN A 66 -0.57 6.98 -1.82
CA ASN A 66 -0.41 8.43 -1.83
C ASN A 66 1.03 8.83 -1.52
N SER A 67 1.57 9.72 -2.35
CA SER A 67 2.86 10.39 -2.16
C SER A 67 2.88 11.63 -3.04
N ASN A 68 3.63 12.65 -2.60
CA ASN A 68 3.89 13.85 -3.40
C ASN A 68 4.99 13.63 -4.45
N ASP A 69 5.70 12.49 -4.40
CA ASP A 69 6.75 12.12 -5.35
C ASP A 69 6.34 10.85 -6.12
N ALA A 70 6.34 10.94 -7.45
CA ALA A 70 5.94 9.84 -8.32
C ALA A 70 6.95 8.69 -8.34
N THR A 71 8.25 8.99 -8.17
CA THR A 71 9.32 8.00 -8.11
C THR A 71 9.16 7.13 -6.87
N LEU A 72 8.89 7.73 -5.71
CA LEU A 72 8.62 7.01 -4.47
C LEU A 72 7.34 6.17 -4.55
N LYS A 73 6.28 6.71 -5.16
CA LYS A 73 5.04 5.95 -5.42
C LYS A 73 5.32 4.68 -6.23
N ASN A 74 6.04 4.83 -7.35
CA ASN A 74 6.37 3.72 -8.24
C ASN A 74 7.29 2.71 -7.56
N TYR A 75 8.30 3.17 -6.83
CA TYR A 75 9.22 2.32 -6.09
C TYR A 75 8.49 1.43 -5.07
N VAL A 76 7.66 2.02 -4.21
CA VAL A 76 6.92 1.28 -3.17
C VAL A 76 5.91 0.32 -3.81
N SER A 77 5.15 0.79 -4.81
CA SER A 77 4.17 -0.06 -5.51
C SER A 77 4.84 -1.26 -6.20
N SER A 78 5.96 -1.03 -6.89
CA SER A 78 6.68 -2.10 -7.58
C SER A 78 7.26 -3.12 -6.61
N LYS A 79 7.78 -2.69 -5.46
CA LYS A 79 8.28 -3.59 -4.42
C LYS A 79 7.15 -4.44 -3.84
N LEU A 80 6.05 -3.81 -3.43
CA LEU A 80 4.89 -4.53 -2.89
C LEU A 80 4.35 -5.57 -3.88
N SER A 81 4.08 -5.18 -5.13
CA SER A 81 3.54 -6.09 -6.14
C SER A 81 4.49 -7.23 -6.56
N SER A 82 5.77 -7.18 -6.15
CA SER A 82 6.73 -8.27 -6.37
C SER A 82 6.79 -9.28 -5.22
N MET A 83 6.17 -8.98 -4.08
CA MET A 83 6.18 -9.85 -2.91
C MET A 83 5.14 -10.97 -3.05
N VAL A 84 5.47 -12.12 -2.45
CA VAL A 84 4.58 -13.26 -2.30
C VAL A 84 4.76 -13.79 -0.89
N PHE A 85 3.66 -13.92 -0.15
CA PHE A 85 3.63 -14.42 1.22
C PHE A 85 3.09 -15.86 1.27
N GLU A 86 3.17 -16.49 2.45
CA GLU A 86 2.53 -17.79 2.66
C GLU A 86 1.01 -17.70 2.51
N GLU A 87 0.41 -18.77 1.97
CA GLU A 87 -1.04 -18.87 1.83
C GLU A 87 -1.74 -18.76 3.20
N SER A 88 -2.95 -18.22 3.21
CA SER A 88 -3.73 -18.08 4.43
C SER A 88 -5.24 -18.23 4.19
N ASP A 89 -5.98 -18.49 5.27
CA ASP A 89 -7.43 -18.72 5.19
C ASP A 89 -8.23 -17.49 4.73
N ASN A 90 -7.67 -16.29 4.92
CA ASN A 90 -8.36 -15.02 4.76
C ASN A 90 -7.45 -13.96 4.12
N GLU A 91 -8.02 -13.13 3.25
CA GLU A 91 -7.34 -11.93 2.77
C GLU A 91 -7.20 -10.92 3.92
N ARG A 92 -6.10 -10.18 3.91
CA ARG A 92 -5.81 -9.19 4.95
C ARG A 92 -5.36 -7.89 4.32
N GLN A 93 -5.98 -6.80 4.74
CA GLN A 93 -5.59 -5.45 4.35
C GLN A 93 -4.63 -4.87 5.39
N TYR A 94 -3.62 -4.15 4.89
CA TYR A 94 -2.57 -3.50 5.64
C TYR A 94 -2.52 -2.02 5.27
N SER A 95 -2.08 -1.19 6.21
CA SER A 95 -1.81 0.23 5.98
C SER A 95 -0.45 0.59 6.55
N MET A 96 0.43 1.13 5.71
CA MET A 96 1.82 1.42 6.06
C MET A 96 2.24 2.82 5.63
N LYS A 97 3.10 3.43 6.45
CA LYS A 97 3.81 4.68 6.14
C LYS A 97 5.30 4.40 5.98
N PHE A 98 5.87 4.86 4.87
CA PHE A 98 7.31 4.91 4.63
C PHE A 98 7.78 6.36 4.60
N ILE A 99 8.95 6.59 5.18
CA ILE A 99 9.57 7.91 5.29
C ILE A 99 10.99 7.79 4.73
N PHE A 100 11.27 8.51 3.65
CA PHE A 100 12.57 8.54 2.98
C PHE A 100 13.22 9.90 3.23
N ARG A 101 14.37 9.93 3.90
CA ARG A 101 15.13 11.13 4.27
C ARG A 101 16.63 10.85 4.17
N LEU A 102 17.38 11.78 3.61
CA LEU A 102 18.82 11.87 3.70
C LEU A 102 19.14 12.19 5.16
N LEU A 103 19.91 11.31 5.79
CA LEU A 103 20.35 11.47 7.17
C LEU A 103 21.54 12.43 7.23
#